data_AF-A0A1Q8B549-F1
#
_entry.id   AF-A0A1Q8B549-F1
#
_cell.length_a   1.000
_cell.length_b   1.000
_cell.length_c   1.000
_cell.angle_alpha   90.00
_cell.angle_beta   90.00
_cell.angle_gamma   90.00
#
_symmetry.space_group_name_H-M   'P 1'
#
loop_
_entity.id
_entity.type
_entity.pdbx_description
1 polymer ?
#
loop_
_entity_poly.entity_id
_entity_poly.type
_entity_poly.pdbx_seq_one_letter_code
_entity_poly.pdbx_strand_id
1 'polypeptide(L)'
;MRDSDRRTARRLIKKVPLRFRPIESRAAPEQTAETMNISNGGLFFATDLKLAEGLLVELHLTMPREILGDDLPEWYFMGRVAHVESFGNRNGKSGVGVQFLYYEVPKTAA
;
A
#
# COMPACT_ATOMS: atom_id res chain seq x y z
N MET A 1 30.05 -7.13 5.13
CA MET A 1 29.23 -7.39 3.92
C MET A 1 28.24 -6.24 3.81
N ARG A 2 28.31 -5.43 2.75
CA ARG A 2 27.49 -4.21 2.62
C ARG A 2 26.03 -4.62 2.46
N ASP A 3 25.23 -4.31 3.46
CA ASP A 3 23.77 -4.21 3.34
C ASP A 3 23.52 -3.17 2.24
N SER A 4 23.31 -3.67 1.02
CA SER A 4 23.04 -2.81 -0.11
C SER A 4 21.61 -2.36 0.11
N ASP A 5 21.42 -1.11 0.53
CA ASP A 5 20.10 -0.52 0.60
C ASP A 5 19.51 -0.57 -0.81
N ARG A 6 18.71 -1.62 -1.09
CA ARG A 6 18.06 -1.84 -2.39
C ARG A 6 16.92 -0.84 -2.62
N ARG A 7 16.66 0.05 -1.65
CA ARG A 7 15.54 0.98 -1.70
C ARG A 7 15.96 2.23 -2.45
N THR A 8 15.32 2.44 -3.59
CA THR A 8 15.51 3.62 -4.44
C THR A 8 14.65 4.81 -4.00
N ALA A 9 13.67 4.60 -3.11
CA ALA A 9 12.70 5.61 -2.69
C ALA A 9 12.68 5.81 -1.17
N ARG A 10 12.64 7.08 -0.74
CA ARG A 10 12.47 7.47 0.66
C ARG A 10 11.06 7.12 1.14
N ARG A 11 10.96 6.42 2.28
CA ARG A 11 9.70 6.12 2.94
C ARG A 11 9.39 7.14 4.03
N LEU A 12 8.17 7.64 4.01
CA LEU A 12 7.58 8.47 5.05
C LEU A 12 6.88 7.56 6.06
N ILE A 13 7.28 7.64 7.33
CA ILE A 13 6.58 6.97 8.44
C ILE A 13 5.37 7.84 8.77
N LYS A 14 4.23 7.54 8.12
CA LYS A 14 2.99 8.29 8.26
C LYS A 14 1.83 7.34 8.13
N LYS A 15 0.82 7.53 8.99
CA LYS A 15 -0.45 6.83 8.94
C LYS A 15 -1.34 7.51 7.91
N VAL A 16 -1.50 6.86 6.77
CA VAL A 16 -2.41 7.29 5.71
C VAL A 16 -3.57 6.30 5.67
N PRO A 17 -4.83 6.76 5.74
CA PRO A 17 -5.99 5.91 5.50
C PRO A 17 -5.86 5.24 4.13
N LEU A 18 -6.04 3.92 4.13
CA LEU A 18 -5.92 3.06 2.97
C LEU A 18 -7.18 2.21 2.86
N ARG A 19 -7.74 2.15 1.65
CA ARG A 19 -8.74 1.16 1.28
C ARG A 19 -8.11 0.18 0.31
N PHE A 20 -8.38 -1.11 0.43
CA PHE A 20 -7.76 -2.10 -0.44
C PHE A 20 -8.63 -3.32 -0.70
N ARG A 21 -8.38 -3.99 -1.82
CA ARG A 21 -9.06 -5.22 -2.21
C ARG A 21 -8.18 -6.11 -3.09
N PRO A 22 -8.10 -7.43 -2.85
CA PRO A 22 -7.48 -8.36 -3.78
C PRO A 22 -8.26 -8.45 -5.10
N ILE A 23 -7.56 -8.37 -6.25
CA ILE A 23 -8.22 -8.40 -7.57
C ILE A 23 -8.95 -9.72 -7.83
N GLU A 24 -8.33 -10.82 -7.42
CA GLU A 24 -8.88 -12.18 -7.59
C GLU A 24 -10.17 -12.40 -6.80
N SER A 25 -10.45 -11.53 -5.81
CA SER A 25 -11.60 -11.63 -4.93
C SER A 25 -12.45 -10.37 -5.01
N ARG A 26 -12.86 -10.00 -6.23
CA ARG A 26 -13.66 -8.78 -6.48
C ARG A 26 -15.02 -8.78 -5.76
N ALA A 27 -15.54 -9.97 -5.42
CA ALA A 27 -16.75 -10.16 -4.62
C ALA A 27 -16.54 -9.94 -3.12
N ALA A 28 -15.28 -9.92 -2.65
CA ALA A 28 -14.97 -9.61 -1.26
C ALA A 28 -15.16 -8.11 -1.00
N PRO A 29 -15.63 -7.74 0.20
CA PRO A 29 -15.77 -6.33 0.58
C PRO A 29 -14.40 -5.64 0.61
N GLU A 30 -14.40 -4.36 0.22
CA GLU A 30 -13.24 -3.47 0.38
C GLU A 30 -12.83 -3.44 1.86
N GLN A 31 -11.53 -3.56 2.12
CA GLN A 31 -10.96 -3.52 3.46
C GLN A 31 -10.37 -2.15 3.74
N THR A 32 -10.34 -1.75 5.01
CA THR A 32 -9.72 -0.49 5.44
C THR A 32 -8.52 -0.76 6.35
N ALA A 33 -7.50 0.08 6.23
CA ALA A 33 -6.29 0.02 7.04
C ALA A 33 -5.63 1.40 7.15
N GLU A 34 -4.57 1.48 7.94
CA GLU A 34 -3.64 2.61 7.92
C GLU A 34 -2.27 2.11 7.47
N THR A 35 -1.58 2.91 6.66
CA THR A 35 -0.18 2.65 6.36
C THR A 35 0.70 2.83 7.62
N MET A 36 1.74 2.02 7.73
CA MET A 36 2.83 2.22 8.68
C MET A 36 3.94 3.06 8.06
N ASN A 37 4.16 2.89 6.75
CA ASN A 37 4.98 3.77 5.95
C ASN A 37 4.52 3.77 4.48
N ILE A 38 4.90 4.83 3.76
CA ILE A 38 4.54 5.04 2.35
C ILE A 38 5.65 5.77 1.60
N SER A 39 5.78 5.50 0.30
CA SER A 39 6.71 6.12 -0.63
C SER A 39 6.05 6.29 -1.99
N ASN A 40 6.72 6.92 -2.95
CA ASN A 40 6.24 7.01 -4.33
C ASN A 40 6.14 5.64 -5.05
N GLY A 41 6.88 4.62 -4.57
CA GLY A 41 6.93 3.29 -5.20
C GLY A 41 6.11 2.21 -4.48
N GLY A 42 5.47 2.53 -3.37
CA GLY A 42 4.73 1.55 -2.58
C GLY A 42 4.51 1.94 -1.13
N LEU A 43 3.87 1.03 -0.39
CA LEU A 43 3.48 1.23 1.01
C LEU A 43 3.65 -0.06 1.82
N PHE A 44 3.61 0.10 3.14
CA PHE A 44 3.58 -1.00 4.11
C PHE A 44 2.46 -0.74 5.10
N PHE A 45 1.61 -1.73 5.37
CA PHE A 45 0.46 -1.61 6.28
C PHE A 45 0.22 -2.92 7.04
N ALA A 46 -0.62 -2.85 8.06
CA ALA A 46 -1.01 -4.01 8.86
C ALA A 46 -2.45 -4.44 8.54
N THR A 47 -2.68 -5.73 8.32
CA THR A 47 -4.03 -6.28 8.12
C THR A 47 -4.17 -7.67 8.74
N ASP A 48 -5.39 -8.04 9.10
CA ASP A 48 -5.82 -9.39 9.45
C ASP A 48 -6.22 -10.23 8.23
N LEU A 49 -6.45 -9.60 7.07
CA LEU A 49 -6.68 -10.31 5.81
C LEU A 49 -5.44 -11.10 5.41
N LYS A 50 -5.62 -12.37 5.07
CA LYS A 50 -4.56 -13.22 4.57
C LYS A 50 -4.22 -12.85 3.12
N LEU A 51 -3.08 -12.21 2.95
CA LEU A 51 -2.50 -11.89 1.65
C LEU A 51 -1.23 -12.73 1.43
N ALA A 52 -0.94 -13.04 0.18
CA ALA A 52 0.24 -13.81 -0.22
C ALA A 52 1.15 -12.94 -1.10
N GLU A 53 2.45 -13.23 -1.08
CA GLU A 53 3.40 -12.58 -1.98
C GLU A 53 3.02 -12.82 -3.44
N GLY A 54 3.16 -11.77 -4.25
CA GLY A 54 2.83 -11.78 -5.66
C GLY A 54 1.37 -11.49 -6.01
N LEU A 55 0.46 -11.51 -5.03
CA LEU A 55 -0.96 -11.21 -5.23
C LEU A 55 -1.15 -9.76 -5.69
N LEU A 56 -2.08 -9.55 -6.62
CA LEU A 56 -2.46 -8.22 -7.07
C LEU A 56 -3.57 -7.62 -6.20
N VAL A 57 -3.40 -6.36 -5.84
CA VAL A 57 -4.31 -5.61 -4.98
C VAL A 57 -4.64 -4.25 -5.60
N GLU A 58 -5.90 -3.88 -5.54
CA GLU A 58 -6.37 -2.52 -5.73
C GLU A 58 -6.20 -1.76 -4.41
N LEU A 59 -5.71 -0.52 -4.47
CA LEU A 59 -5.48 0.34 -3.32
C LEU A 59 -6.04 1.73 -3.60
N HIS A 60 -6.81 2.30 -2.68
CA HIS A 60 -7.30 3.68 -2.75
C HIS A 60 -6.76 4.46 -1.54
N LEU A 61 -6.05 5.55 -1.81
CA LEU A 61 -5.51 6.43 -0.77
C LEU A 61 -5.17 7.81 -1.34
N THR A 62 -5.11 8.81 -0.48
CA THR A 62 -4.56 10.13 -0.81
C THR A 62 -3.06 10.14 -0.59
N MET A 63 -2.29 10.41 -1.63
CA MET A 63 -0.83 10.50 -1.51
C MET A 63 -0.44 11.72 -0.67
N PRO A 64 0.43 11.55 0.34
CA PRO A 64 0.92 12.68 1.12
C PRO A 64 1.64 13.71 0.26
N ARG A 65 1.35 15.00 0.47
CA ARG A 65 2.05 16.12 -0.19
C ARG A 65 3.58 16.07 -0.04
N GLU A 66 4.09 15.47 1.03
CA GLU A 66 5.52 15.30 1.25
C GLU A 66 6.18 14.35 0.22
N ILE A 67 5.37 13.58 -0.51
CA ILE A 67 5.82 12.67 -1.57
C ILE A 67 5.61 13.29 -2.96
N LEU A 68 4.46 13.93 -3.20
CA LEU A 68 4.10 14.45 -4.52
C LEU A 68 4.34 15.96 -4.73
N GLY A 69 4.59 16.71 -3.66
CA GLY A 69 4.77 18.16 -3.69
C GLY A 69 3.46 18.96 -3.58
N ASP A 70 2.32 18.38 -3.97
CA ASP A 70 1.00 19.02 -3.99
C ASP A 70 -0.06 18.20 -3.24
N ASP A 71 -1.14 18.86 -2.81
CA ASP A 71 -2.34 18.21 -2.29
C ASP A 71 -3.18 17.68 -3.46
N LEU A 72 -3.08 16.38 -3.71
CA LEU A 72 -3.78 15.70 -4.81
C LEU A 72 -5.01 14.94 -4.31
N PRO A 73 -6.02 14.69 -5.18
CA PRO A 73 -7.18 13.88 -4.83
C PRO A 73 -6.79 12.44 -4.46
N GLU A 74 -7.74 11.66 -3.96
CA GLU A 74 -7.56 10.23 -3.67
C GLU A 74 -7.20 9.46 -4.95
N TRP A 75 -6.11 8.68 -4.97
CA TRP A 75 -5.66 7.95 -6.15
C TRP A 75 -6.01 6.47 -6.08
N TYR A 76 -6.18 5.88 -7.27
CA TYR A 76 -6.37 4.46 -7.46
C TYR A 76 -5.04 3.85 -7.89
N PHE A 77 -4.49 2.93 -7.09
CA PHE A 77 -3.27 2.21 -7.43
C PHE A 77 -3.58 0.75 -7.66
N MET A 78 -2.93 0.18 -8.67
CA MET A 78 -2.77 -1.26 -8.75
C MET A 78 -1.39 -1.62 -8.24
N GLY A 79 -1.35 -2.54 -7.28
CA GLY A 79 -0.12 -2.96 -6.62
C GLY A 79 0.05 -4.46 -6.61
N ARG A 80 1.29 -4.88 -6.35
CA ARG A 80 1.66 -6.28 -6.12
C ARG A 80 2.20 -6.42 -4.71
N VAL A 81 1.72 -7.42 -3.97
CA VAL A 81 2.27 -7.77 -2.66
C VAL A 81 3.74 -8.19 -2.87
N ALA A 82 4.65 -7.41 -2.32
CA ALA A 82 6.10 -7.60 -2.46
C ALA A 82 6.66 -8.51 -1.35
N HIS A 83 6.11 -8.42 -0.14
CA HIS A 83 6.46 -9.30 0.98
C HIS A 83 5.36 -9.30 2.05
N VAL A 84 5.30 -10.36 2.85
CA VAL A 84 4.41 -10.47 4.02
C VAL A 84 5.22 -10.80 5.27
N GLU A 85 5.08 -9.98 6.31
CA GLU A 85 5.77 -10.13 7.59
C GLU A 85 4.78 -10.59 8.66
N SER A 86 5.10 -11.68 9.36
CA SER A 86 4.33 -12.07 10.53
C SER A 86 4.71 -11.18 11.71
N PHE A 87 3.72 -10.50 12.32
CA PHE A 87 3.94 -9.76 13.56
C PHE A 87 3.97 -10.66 14.80
N GLY A 88 4.01 -11.98 14.62
CA GLY A 88 3.94 -12.96 15.69
C GLY A 88 2.55 -13.05 16.32
N ASN A 89 2.45 -13.87 17.37
CA ASN A 89 1.19 -14.35 17.96
C ASN A 89 0.33 -13.26 18.64
N ARG A 90 0.68 -11.98 18.51
CA ARG A 90 0.00 -10.84 19.14
C ARG A 90 -1.00 -10.23 18.17
N ASN A 91 -2.15 -10.87 17.93
CA ASN A 91 -3.36 -10.29 17.29
C ASN A 91 -3.70 -10.77 15.87
N GLY A 92 -3.00 -11.79 15.33
CA GLY A 92 -3.37 -12.41 14.04
C GLY A 92 -3.13 -11.55 12.79
N LYS A 93 -2.66 -10.30 12.97
CA LYS A 93 -2.30 -9.38 11.90
C LYS A 93 -0.94 -9.72 11.30
N SER A 94 -0.79 -9.42 10.02
CA SER A 94 0.47 -9.48 9.28
C SER A 94 0.79 -8.10 8.70
N GLY A 95 2.07 -7.79 8.57
CA GLY A 95 2.57 -6.66 7.83
C GLY A 95 2.63 -6.99 6.35
N VAL A 96 2.14 -6.11 5.50
CA VAL A 96 2.06 -6.33 4.06
C VAL A 96 2.75 -5.18 3.35
N GLY A 97 3.81 -5.50 2.61
CA GLY A 97 4.49 -4.57 1.73
C GLY A 97 3.91 -4.68 0.32
N VAL A 98 3.49 -3.56 -0.25
CA VAL A 98 2.95 -3.51 -1.62
C VAL A 98 3.78 -2.56 -2.46
N GLN A 99 4.18 -3.04 -3.63
CA GLN A 99 4.81 -2.24 -4.67
C GLN A 99 3.73 -1.70 -5.61
N PHE A 100 3.74 -0.40 -5.89
CA PHE A 100 2.86 0.19 -6.90
C PHE A 100 3.34 -0.22 -8.30
N LEU A 101 2.42 -0.69 -9.14
CA LEU A 101 2.70 -1.03 -10.54
C LEU A 101 2.33 0.14 -11.45
N TYR A 102 1.13 0.67 -11.28
CA TYR A 102 0.65 1.86 -11.94
C TYR A 102 -0.45 2.51 -11.11
N TYR A 103 -0.74 3.76 -11.42
CA TYR A 103 -1.78 4.54 -10.78
C TYR A 103 -2.70 5.15 -11.83
N GLU A 104 -3.97 5.27 -11.49
CA GLU A 104 -4.93 6.08 -12.22
C GLU A 104 -5.15 7.35 -11.42
N VAL A 105 -4.86 8.49 -12.05
CA VAL A 105 -5.23 9.79 -11.51
C VAL A 105 -6.74 9.94 -11.70
N PRO A 106 -7.50 10.29 -10.65
CA PRO A 106 -8.92 10.57 -10.80
C PRO A 106 -9.09 11.61 -11.89
N LYS A 107 -10.00 11.35 -12.82
CA LYS A 107 -10.42 12.38 -13.76
C LYS A 107 -11.06 13.49 -12.92
N THR A 108 -10.40 14.64 -12.82
CA THR A 108 -11.06 15.85 -12.34
C THR A 108 -12.29 16.04 -13.22
N ALA A 109 -13.49 15.95 -12.64
CA ALA A 109 -14.70 16.32 -13.34
C ALA A 109 -14.53 17.78 -13.75
N ALA A 110 -14.44 18.03 -15.05
CA ALA A 110 -14.35 19.36 -15.64
C ALA A 110 -15.67 20.10 -15.51
#